data_AF-A0A7S1BKW0-F1
#
_entry.id   AF-A0A7S1BKW0-F1
#
_cell.length_a   1.000
_cell.length_b   1.000
_cell.length_c   1.000
_cell.angle_alpha   90.00
_cell.angle_beta   90.00
_cell.angle_gamma   90.00
#
_symmetry.space_group_name_H-M   'P 1'
#
loop_
_entity.id
_entity.type
_entity.pdbx_description
1 polymer ?
#
loop_
_entity_poly.entity_id
_entity_poly.type
_entity_poly.pdbx_seq_one_letter_code
_entity_poly.pdbx_strand_id
1 'polypeptide(L)'
;RRDPAADEARRSWWMPPPPFSATKTYVRSTADGEAWVRSLPVRALGRDRSLPPPSAATPEVALVGRSNVGKSTLLNALLYGNVYDPDVAPVSVPKRKGRTPDAVKLPRGAKAIVSARPGETRRIVLYKLAAELLRPGDASPVRSGLALADLPGYGFAFADDAEKAAWRDRTLDYLCRRGPALRRILLLLDGRHGIKRADLDFVAMLQDEMGAGETLPPLQLVLTKCDLVRQEDLARNVRKSQRELGEALRRELGRLPPML
;
A
#
# COMPACT_ATOMS: atom_id res chain seq x y z
N ARG A 1 -31.86 1.71 26.93
CA ARG A 1 -30.96 2.89 27.06
C ARG A 1 -29.57 2.43 26.68
N ARG A 2 -28.98 2.95 25.60
CA ARG A 2 -27.64 2.52 25.14
C ARG A 2 -26.58 3.18 26.01
N ASP A 3 -25.62 2.39 26.46
CA ASP A 3 -24.49 2.79 27.30
C ASP A 3 -23.48 3.59 26.45
N PRO A 4 -23.21 4.87 26.77
CA PRO A 4 -22.25 5.70 26.04
C PRO A 4 -20.82 5.17 26.08
N ALA A 5 -20.44 4.40 27.11
CA ALA A 5 -19.10 3.84 27.26
C ALA A 5 -18.84 2.67 26.28
N ALA A 6 -19.90 1.96 25.87
CA ALA A 6 -19.79 0.87 24.90
C ALA A 6 -19.51 1.34 23.46
N ASP A 7 -19.81 2.61 23.14
CA ASP A 7 -19.49 3.21 21.84
C ASP A 7 -18.04 3.72 21.76
N GLU A 8 -17.37 3.95 22.90
CA GLU A 8 -15.98 4.40 22.95
C GLU A 8 -15.00 3.26 22.63
N ALA A 9 -15.32 2.03 23.05
CA ALA A 9 -14.55 0.82 22.73
C ALA A 9 -14.66 0.39 21.24
N ARG A 10 -15.58 0.96 20.47
CA ARG A 10 -15.70 0.73 19.02
C ARG A 10 -14.76 1.59 18.16
N ARG A 11 -13.94 2.43 18.78
CA ARG A 11 -12.98 3.32 18.09
C ARG A 11 -11.65 2.65 17.71
N SER A 12 -11.47 1.36 17.99
CA SER A 12 -10.25 0.59 17.67
C SER A 12 -10.36 -0.28 16.42
N TRP A 13 -11.45 -0.15 15.65
CA TRP A 13 -11.61 -0.85 14.38
C TRP A 13 -11.14 0.05 13.23
N TRP A 14 -10.43 -0.52 12.25
CA TRP A 14 -10.10 0.14 10.98
C TRP A 14 -11.36 0.79 10.40
N MET A 15 -11.49 2.10 10.60
CA MET A 15 -12.45 2.92 9.88
C MET A 15 -11.85 3.19 8.50
N PRO A 16 -12.47 2.76 7.38
CA PRO A 16 -12.00 3.16 6.06
C PRO A 16 -11.99 4.68 6.01
N PRO A 17 -10.90 5.34 5.56
CA PRO A 17 -10.72 6.76 5.81
C PRO A 17 -11.83 7.58 5.13
N PRO A 18 -12.71 8.29 5.86
CA PRO A 18 -13.68 9.22 5.27
C PRO A 18 -12.97 10.50 4.77
N PRO A 19 -13.55 11.27 3.82
CA PRO A 19 -13.31 11.05 2.40
C PRO A 19 -12.28 12.03 1.81
N PHE A 20 -11.40 11.54 0.93
CA PHE A 20 -10.67 12.41 0.00
C PHE A 20 -11.54 12.74 -1.20
N SER A 21 -12.73 13.28 -0.94
CA SER A 21 -13.68 13.78 -1.92
C SER A 21 -13.12 14.96 -2.71
N ALA A 22 -13.49 15.10 -4.00
CA ALA A 22 -13.15 16.28 -4.81
C ALA A 22 -13.94 17.53 -4.36
N THR A 23 -14.99 17.35 -3.56
CA THR A 23 -15.67 18.43 -2.85
C THR A 23 -14.81 18.86 -1.67
N LYS A 24 -14.84 20.14 -1.29
CA LYS A 24 -14.20 20.70 -0.09
C LYS A 24 -14.77 20.03 1.17
N THR A 25 -14.46 18.75 1.40
CA THR A 25 -14.89 18.03 2.58
C THR A 25 -13.86 18.29 3.65
N TYR A 26 -14.08 19.40 4.30
CA TYR A 26 -13.51 19.76 5.56
C TYR A 26 -13.74 18.65 6.61
N VAL A 27 -12.79 17.73 6.75
CA VAL A 27 -12.82 16.68 7.78
C VAL A 27 -12.19 17.24 9.05
N ARG A 28 -12.98 17.41 10.12
CA ARG A 28 -12.47 17.72 11.46
C ARG A 28 -11.60 16.56 11.94
N SER A 29 -10.28 16.70 11.86
CA SER A 29 -9.36 15.74 12.49
C SER A 29 -9.42 15.93 14.01
N THR A 30 -9.74 14.88 14.76
CA THR A 30 -9.76 14.93 16.23
C THR A 30 -8.41 14.58 16.85
N ALA A 31 -7.40 14.21 16.05
CA ALA A 31 -6.08 13.81 16.54
C ALA A 31 -5.11 14.98 16.77
N ASP A 32 -5.21 16.07 15.97
CA ASP A 32 -4.26 17.20 15.99
C ASP A 32 -4.94 18.59 16.08
N GLY A 33 -6.21 18.63 16.53
CA GLY A 33 -7.04 19.84 16.52
C GLY A 33 -7.80 20.05 15.20
N GLU A 34 -8.69 21.04 15.19
CA GLU A 34 -9.52 21.34 14.03
C GLU A 34 -8.65 21.73 12.84
N ALA A 35 -8.73 21.00 11.73
CA ALA A 35 -7.97 21.29 10.52
C ALA A 35 -8.85 21.06 9.31
N TRP A 36 -8.76 21.98 8.36
CA TRP A 36 -9.42 21.93 7.09
C TRP A 36 -8.50 21.25 6.07
N VAL A 37 -8.94 20.15 5.45
CA VAL A 37 -8.12 19.37 4.50
C VAL A 37 -8.67 19.47 3.08
N ARG A 38 -7.79 19.78 2.11
CA ARG A 38 -8.08 19.77 0.68
C ARG A 38 -7.18 18.79 -0.04
N SER A 39 -7.74 17.67 -0.48
CA SER A 39 -7.04 16.69 -1.32
C SER A 39 -6.62 17.31 -2.65
N LEU A 40 -5.43 16.95 -3.11
CA LEU A 40 -4.95 17.30 -4.44
C LEU A 40 -5.06 16.08 -5.37
N PRO A 41 -5.21 16.29 -6.69
CA PRO A 41 -5.29 15.19 -7.64
C PRO A 41 -4.06 14.29 -7.56
N VAL A 42 -4.29 12.97 -7.62
CA VAL A 42 -3.23 11.98 -7.64
C VAL A 42 -2.37 12.15 -8.89
N ARG A 43 -1.04 12.21 -8.70
CA ARG A 43 -0.06 12.31 -9.79
C ARG A 43 0.86 11.11 -9.81
N ALA A 44 1.15 10.59 -10.99
CA ALA A 44 2.31 9.71 -11.16
C ALA A 44 3.57 10.59 -11.24
N LEU A 45 4.53 10.37 -10.34
CA LEU A 45 5.76 11.17 -10.26
C LEU A 45 6.84 10.70 -11.25
N GLY A 46 6.79 9.45 -11.67
CA GLY A 46 7.80 8.87 -12.54
C GLY A 46 7.62 7.36 -12.69
N ARG A 47 8.44 6.75 -13.55
CA ARG A 47 8.46 5.30 -13.79
C ARG A 47 9.90 4.81 -13.97
N ASP A 48 10.26 3.72 -13.31
CA ASP A 48 11.60 3.11 -13.39
C ASP A 48 12.74 4.15 -13.26
N ARG A 49 13.51 4.40 -14.33
CA ARG A 49 14.65 5.32 -14.35
C ARG A 49 14.25 6.80 -14.29
N SER A 50 12.98 7.14 -14.53
CA SER A 50 12.48 8.52 -14.42
C SER A 50 11.85 8.83 -13.07
N LEU A 51 12.05 7.98 -12.06
CA LEU A 51 11.63 8.27 -10.70
C LEU A 51 12.38 9.50 -10.18
N PRO A 52 11.68 10.42 -9.47
CA PRO A 52 12.35 11.56 -8.85
C PRO A 52 13.37 11.06 -7.81
N PRO A 53 14.38 11.87 -7.46
CA PRO A 53 15.26 11.54 -6.34
C PRO A 53 14.45 11.43 -5.03
N PRO A 54 14.90 10.61 -4.07
CA PRO A 54 14.25 10.52 -2.77
C PRO A 54 14.25 11.89 -2.07
N SER A 55 13.13 12.24 -1.42
CA SER A 55 12.97 13.53 -0.74
C SER A 55 12.33 13.34 0.63
N ALA A 56 12.88 14.00 1.66
CA ALA A 56 12.29 14.01 2.99
C ALA A 56 10.88 14.64 3.02
N ALA A 57 10.57 15.53 2.07
CA ALA A 57 9.28 16.21 1.97
C ALA A 57 8.17 15.34 1.35
N THR A 58 8.49 14.15 0.85
CA THR A 58 7.51 13.20 0.31
C THR A 58 7.93 11.80 0.74
N PRO A 59 7.59 11.37 1.97
CA PRO A 59 7.83 10.00 2.41
C PRO A 59 7.19 9.01 1.44
N GLU A 60 7.82 7.85 1.28
CA GLU A 60 7.45 6.82 0.33
C GLU A 60 7.10 5.51 1.05
N VAL A 61 6.11 4.80 0.54
CA VAL A 61 5.70 3.46 0.99
C VAL A 61 5.66 2.54 -0.22
N ALA A 62 6.42 1.45 -0.16
CA ALA A 62 6.51 0.48 -1.23
C ALA A 62 5.48 -0.65 -1.06
N LEU A 63 4.78 -1.01 -2.13
CA LEU A 63 3.93 -2.20 -2.17
C LEU A 63 4.65 -3.30 -2.94
N VAL A 64 4.92 -4.41 -2.25
CA VAL A 64 5.56 -5.60 -2.80
C VAL A 64 4.68 -6.83 -2.57
N GLY A 65 4.85 -7.87 -3.38
CA GLY A 65 3.99 -9.04 -3.32
C GLY A 65 3.98 -9.79 -4.65
N ARG A 66 3.68 -11.09 -4.62
CA ARG A 66 3.49 -11.90 -5.85
C ARG A 66 2.54 -11.23 -6.83
N SER A 67 2.62 -11.55 -8.12
CA SER A 67 1.57 -11.03 -9.01
C SER A 67 0.20 -11.60 -8.62
N ASN A 68 -0.84 -10.83 -8.96
CA ASN A 68 -2.22 -11.12 -8.63
C ASN A 68 -2.55 -11.24 -7.13
N VAL A 69 -1.68 -10.83 -6.20
CA VAL A 69 -2.07 -10.68 -4.77
C VAL A 69 -2.96 -9.46 -4.53
N GLY A 70 -3.10 -8.55 -5.52
CA GLY A 70 -3.96 -7.38 -5.41
C GLY A 70 -3.24 -6.07 -5.06
N LYS A 71 -1.94 -5.95 -5.35
CA LYS A 71 -1.16 -4.70 -5.15
C LYS A 71 -1.81 -3.49 -5.81
N SER A 72 -1.98 -3.52 -7.13
CA SER A 72 -2.56 -2.41 -7.89
C SER A 72 -4.04 -2.18 -7.55
N THR A 73 -4.77 -3.22 -7.13
CA THR A 73 -6.15 -3.08 -6.61
C THR A 73 -6.16 -2.35 -5.29
N LEU A 74 -5.31 -2.73 -4.33
CA LEU A 74 -5.16 -2.02 -3.06
C LEU A 74 -4.71 -0.58 -3.30
N LEU A 75 -3.77 -0.37 -4.22
CA LEU A 75 -3.27 0.96 -4.56
C LEU A 75 -4.40 1.84 -5.11
N ASN A 76 -5.19 1.36 -6.08
CA ASN A 76 -6.34 2.09 -6.56
C ASN A 76 -7.38 2.33 -5.45
N ALA A 77 -7.59 1.39 -4.53
CA ALA A 77 -8.48 1.58 -3.39
C ALA A 77 -7.96 2.65 -2.41
N LEU A 78 -6.65 2.73 -2.18
CA LEU A 78 -6.02 3.77 -1.36
C LEU A 78 -6.04 5.14 -2.06
N LEU A 79 -5.80 5.16 -3.37
CA LEU A 79 -5.75 6.39 -4.16
C LEU A 79 -7.14 6.99 -4.40
N TYR A 80 -8.14 6.15 -4.59
CA TYR A 80 -9.44 6.56 -5.13
C TYR A 80 -10.65 6.02 -4.39
N GLY A 81 -10.48 5.08 -3.44
CA GLY A 81 -11.60 4.45 -2.73
C GLY A 81 -12.50 5.44 -1.99
N ASN A 82 -12.00 6.67 -1.77
CA ASN A 82 -12.72 7.74 -1.09
C ASN A 82 -12.80 9.05 -1.90
N VAL A 83 -12.49 9.02 -3.19
CA VAL A 83 -12.62 10.20 -4.06
C VAL A 83 -14.05 10.26 -4.61
N TYR A 84 -14.86 11.13 -4.00
CA TYR A 84 -16.14 11.57 -4.57
C TYR A 84 -15.87 12.35 -5.86
N ASP A 85 -16.27 11.79 -7.00
CA ASP A 85 -16.28 12.45 -8.30
C ASP A 85 -17.75 12.64 -8.70
N PRO A 86 -18.26 13.87 -8.79
CA PRO A 86 -19.67 14.13 -9.11
C PRO A 86 -20.08 13.62 -10.50
N ASP A 87 -19.11 13.42 -11.41
CA ASP A 87 -19.34 12.84 -12.75
C ASP A 87 -19.33 11.30 -12.75
N VAL A 88 -18.97 10.68 -11.62
CA VAL A 88 -18.99 9.23 -11.40
C VAL A 88 -20.16 8.91 -10.49
N ALA A 89 -21.28 8.50 -11.11
CA ALA A 89 -22.43 8.03 -10.35
C ALA A 89 -22.03 6.88 -9.40
N PRO A 90 -22.49 6.86 -8.14
CA PRO A 90 -22.28 5.73 -7.24
C PRO A 90 -22.96 4.50 -7.84
N VAL A 91 -22.17 3.64 -8.47
CA VAL A 91 -22.69 2.39 -9.03
C VAL A 91 -22.96 1.44 -7.86
N SER A 92 -24.22 1.09 -7.62
CA SER A 92 -24.57 -0.04 -6.75
C SER A 92 -24.12 -1.32 -7.42
N VAL A 93 -22.85 -1.69 -7.25
CA VAL A 93 -22.34 -2.93 -7.83
C VAL A 93 -22.83 -4.11 -6.99
N PRO A 94 -23.48 -5.12 -7.58
CA PRO A 94 -23.75 -6.36 -6.86
C PRO A 94 -22.42 -6.95 -6.36
N LYS A 95 -22.37 -7.35 -5.07
CA LYS A 95 -21.19 -7.90 -4.40
C LYS A 95 -20.68 -9.17 -5.10
N ARG A 96 -19.92 -9.04 -6.18
CA ARG A 96 -19.17 -10.14 -6.78
C ARG A 96 -17.85 -10.29 -6.04
N LYS A 97 -17.74 -11.37 -5.27
CA LYS A 97 -16.53 -11.79 -4.54
C LYS A 97 -15.32 -11.82 -5.48
N GLY A 98 -14.22 -11.16 -5.07
CA GLY A 98 -12.90 -11.38 -5.68
C GLY A 98 -12.59 -10.72 -7.03
N ARG A 99 -13.41 -9.78 -7.52
CA ARG A 99 -13.06 -8.92 -8.67
C ARG A 99 -13.22 -7.44 -8.32
N THR A 100 -12.28 -6.61 -8.77
CA THR A 100 -12.57 -5.19 -8.99
C THR A 100 -13.69 -5.14 -10.02
N PRO A 101 -14.83 -4.47 -9.75
CA PRO A 101 -15.86 -4.35 -10.76
C PRO A 101 -15.35 -3.50 -11.91
N ASP A 102 -15.38 -4.03 -13.13
CA ASP A 102 -15.02 -3.29 -14.36
C ASP A 102 -15.83 -1.98 -14.52
N ALA A 103 -16.97 -1.89 -13.83
CA ALA A 103 -17.93 -0.79 -13.89
C ALA A 103 -17.73 0.32 -12.83
N VAL A 104 -16.82 0.18 -11.86
CA VAL A 104 -16.51 1.32 -10.97
C VAL A 104 -15.60 2.26 -11.76
N LYS A 105 -16.19 3.29 -12.37
CA LYS A 105 -15.43 4.40 -12.96
C LYS A 105 -14.58 5.02 -11.86
N LEU A 106 -13.29 4.70 -11.84
CA LEU A 106 -12.36 5.40 -10.97
C LEU A 106 -12.31 6.88 -11.40
N PRO A 107 -12.27 7.84 -10.46
CA PRO A 107 -12.13 9.27 -10.74
C PRO A 107 -10.99 9.61 -11.68
N ARG A 108 -11.04 10.77 -12.34
CA ARG A 108 -9.98 11.21 -13.25
C ARG A 108 -8.64 11.36 -12.49
N GLY A 109 -7.56 10.78 -13.04
CA GLY A 109 -6.22 10.82 -12.43
C GLY A 109 -5.31 9.67 -12.86
N ALA A 110 -4.07 9.65 -12.34
CA ALA A 110 -3.10 8.59 -12.61
C ALA A 110 -3.42 7.29 -11.85
N LYS A 111 -3.78 6.23 -12.59
CA LYS A 111 -4.26 4.96 -12.03
C LYS A 111 -3.21 3.85 -12.10
N ALA A 112 -3.32 2.87 -11.20
CA ALA A 112 -2.60 1.61 -11.30
C ALA A 112 -3.26 0.70 -12.33
N ILE A 113 -2.44 0.02 -13.14
CA ILE A 113 -2.93 -0.97 -14.09
C ILE A 113 -3.40 -2.19 -13.30
N VAL A 114 -4.67 -2.55 -13.44
CA VAL A 114 -5.25 -3.78 -12.86
C VAL A 114 -5.58 -4.75 -13.98
N SER A 115 -5.15 -6.00 -13.82
CA SER A 115 -5.44 -7.06 -14.77
C SER A 115 -5.49 -8.37 -14.01
N ALA A 116 -6.37 -9.27 -14.46
CA ALA A 116 -6.36 -10.65 -13.98
C ALA A 116 -5.15 -11.40 -14.52
N ARG A 117 -4.48 -10.87 -15.56
CA ARG A 117 -3.32 -11.50 -16.15
C ARG A 117 -2.11 -11.34 -15.24
N PRO A 118 -1.54 -12.47 -14.82
CA PRO A 118 -0.14 -12.59 -14.45
C PRO A 118 0.81 -11.55 -15.14
N GLY A 119 1.47 -10.65 -14.39
CA GLY A 119 2.70 -9.94 -14.84
C GLY A 119 2.52 -8.56 -15.49
N GLU A 120 1.45 -7.84 -15.16
CA GLU A 120 1.08 -6.58 -15.82
C GLU A 120 1.81 -5.35 -15.26
N THR A 121 2.09 -5.34 -13.96
CA THR A 121 3.01 -4.36 -13.37
C THR A 121 4.45 -4.81 -13.68
N ARG A 122 5.01 -4.30 -14.79
CA ARG A 122 6.38 -4.58 -15.24
C ARG A 122 7.40 -3.49 -14.88
N ARG A 123 6.91 -2.42 -14.24
CA ARG A 123 7.66 -1.19 -13.97
C ARG A 123 7.36 -0.70 -12.57
N ILE A 124 8.33 -0.05 -11.95
CA ILE A 124 8.11 0.66 -10.69
C ILE A 124 7.40 1.97 -11.02
N VAL A 125 6.26 2.22 -10.38
CA VAL A 125 5.50 3.46 -10.57
C VAL A 125 5.25 4.12 -9.22
N LEU A 126 5.57 5.40 -9.12
CA LEU A 126 5.40 6.18 -7.89
C LEU A 126 4.19 7.11 -8.02
N TYR A 127 3.19 6.93 -7.15
CA TYR A 127 1.97 7.73 -7.11
C TYR A 127 1.98 8.65 -5.91
N LYS A 128 1.85 9.97 -6.12
CA LYS A 128 1.79 10.97 -5.05
C LYS A 128 0.35 11.24 -4.65
N LEU A 129 0.07 10.98 -3.38
CA LEU A 129 -1.04 11.53 -2.62
C LEU A 129 -0.57 12.84 -2.00
N ALA A 130 -1.34 13.91 -2.15
CA ALA A 130 -1.01 15.19 -1.54
C ALA A 130 -2.28 15.89 -1.09
N ALA A 131 -2.15 16.69 -0.03
CA ALA A 131 -3.22 17.50 0.51
C ALA A 131 -2.67 18.84 0.98
N GLU A 132 -3.54 19.85 0.98
CA GLU A 132 -3.34 21.09 1.71
C GLU A 132 -4.12 21.02 3.02
N LEU A 133 -3.47 21.41 4.11
CA LEU A 133 -4.06 21.51 5.44
C LEU A 133 -4.08 22.97 5.85
N LEU A 134 -5.22 23.46 6.33
CA LEU A 134 -5.36 24.81 6.88
C LEU A 134 -5.96 24.68 8.29
N ARG A 135 -5.19 25.05 9.31
CA ARG A 135 -5.68 25.08 10.70
C ARG A 135 -6.24 26.46 11.03
N PRO A 136 -7.17 26.57 12.00
CA PRO A 136 -7.57 27.85 12.56
C PRO A 136 -6.34 28.63 13.03
N GLY A 137 -6.17 29.85 12.51
CA GLY A 137 -5.02 30.70 12.82
C GLY A 137 -3.85 30.60 11.84
N ASP A 138 -3.84 29.64 10.90
CA ASP A 138 -2.82 29.58 9.86
C ASP A 138 -3.00 30.73 8.85
N ALA A 139 -1.91 31.42 8.51
CA ALA A 139 -1.93 32.48 7.49
C ALA A 139 -2.11 31.92 6.06
N SER A 140 -1.69 30.68 5.82
CA SER A 140 -1.88 30.00 4.54
C SER A 140 -1.86 28.46 4.70
N PRO A 141 -2.45 27.70 3.77
CA PRO A 141 -2.46 26.24 3.86
C PRO A 141 -1.06 25.62 3.71
N VAL A 142 -0.76 24.64 4.55
CA VAL A 142 0.46 23.83 4.48
C VAL A 142 0.24 22.62 3.57
N ARG A 143 1.19 22.36 2.67
CA ARG A 143 1.15 21.17 1.81
C ARG A 143 1.81 19.98 2.48
N SER A 144 1.15 18.83 2.43
CA SER A 144 1.68 17.55 2.85
C SER A 144 1.47 16.51 1.75
N GLY A 145 2.31 15.47 1.71
CA GLY A 145 2.16 14.41 0.73
C GLY A 145 2.87 13.11 1.11
N LEU A 146 2.39 12.04 0.51
CA LEU A 146 2.87 10.67 0.65
C LEU A 146 2.98 10.08 -0.75
N ALA A 147 4.03 9.32 -1.04
CA ALA A 147 4.14 8.58 -2.26
C ALA A 147 3.95 7.07 -2.04
N LEU A 148 3.17 6.43 -2.89
CA LEU A 148 2.97 4.99 -2.92
C LEU A 148 3.68 4.42 -4.14
N ALA A 149 4.64 3.53 -3.94
CA ALA A 149 5.33 2.83 -5.02
C ALA A 149 4.64 1.50 -5.31
N ASP A 150 4.16 1.31 -6.55
CA ASP A 150 3.74 0.00 -7.06
C ASP A 150 4.96 -0.67 -7.68
N LEU A 151 5.44 -1.75 -7.07
CA LEU A 151 6.58 -2.51 -7.59
C LEU A 151 6.09 -3.72 -8.40
N PRO A 152 6.89 -4.20 -9.36
CA PRO A 152 6.59 -5.43 -10.08
C PRO A 152 6.33 -6.61 -9.14
N GLY A 153 5.40 -7.48 -9.54
CA GLY A 153 5.13 -8.69 -8.76
C GLY A 153 6.22 -9.73 -8.95
N TYR A 154 6.76 -10.25 -7.86
CA TYR A 154 7.75 -11.34 -7.90
C TYR A 154 7.10 -12.73 -8.05
N GLY A 155 7.92 -13.77 -8.23
CA GLY A 155 7.48 -15.16 -8.34
C GLY A 155 6.77 -15.48 -9.66
N PHE A 156 7.16 -14.79 -10.73
CA PHE A 156 6.45 -14.77 -11.99
C PHE A 156 7.15 -15.53 -13.10
N ALA A 157 6.40 -16.37 -13.84
CA ALA A 157 6.96 -17.37 -14.77
C ALA A 157 6.83 -17.02 -16.26
N PHE A 158 6.04 -16.01 -16.64
CA PHE A 158 5.69 -15.74 -18.05
C PHE A 158 6.65 -14.80 -18.81
N ALA A 159 7.59 -14.15 -18.12
CA ALA A 159 8.66 -13.39 -18.76
C ALA A 159 9.86 -14.30 -19.04
N ASP A 160 10.78 -13.88 -19.91
CA ASP A 160 12.08 -14.54 -20.01
C ASP A 160 12.92 -14.27 -18.74
N ASP A 161 13.96 -15.08 -18.53
CA ASP A 161 14.73 -15.02 -17.29
C ASP A 161 15.57 -13.74 -17.18
N ALA A 162 15.98 -13.16 -18.31
CA ALA A 162 16.70 -11.90 -18.36
C ALA A 162 15.82 -10.72 -17.92
N GLU A 163 14.57 -10.68 -18.36
CA GLU A 163 13.58 -9.68 -17.99
C GLU A 163 13.21 -9.80 -16.51
N LYS A 164 13.01 -11.03 -16.01
CA LYS A 164 12.80 -11.26 -14.56
C LYS A 164 13.97 -10.77 -13.72
N ALA A 165 15.20 -11.06 -14.15
CA ALA A 165 16.41 -10.60 -13.46
C ALA A 165 16.47 -9.07 -13.45
N ALA A 166 16.28 -8.41 -14.59
CA ALA A 166 16.25 -6.96 -14.68
C ALA A 166 15.16 -6.32 -13.80
N TRP A 167 13.99 -6.94 -13.67
CA TRP A 167 12.93 -6.47 -12.78
C TRP A 167 13.28 -6.65 -11.31
N ARG A 168 13.85 -7.80 -10.96
CA ARG A 168 14.34 -8.10 -9.61
C ARG A 168 15.41 -7.08 -9.21
N ASP A 169 16.41 -6.88 -10.05
CA ASP A 169 17.54 -6.01 -9.73
C ASP A 169 17.08 -4.55 -9.55
N ARG A 170 16.15 -4.06 -10.38
CA ARG A 170 15.53 -2.73 -10.19
C ARG A 170 14.70 -2.63 -8.90
N THR A 171 13.99 -3.71 -8.56
CA THR A 171 13.18 -3.76 -7.34
C THR A 171 14.07 -3.70 -6.10
N LEU A 172 15.15 -4.48 -6.09
CA LEU A 172 16.12 -4.49 -5.00
C LEU A 172 16.86 -3.15 -4.90
N ASP A 173 17.33 -2.59 -6.02
CA ASP A 173 17.97 -1.26 -6.05
C ASP A 173 17.06 -0.18 -5.47
N TYR A 174 15.77 -0.17 -5.86
CA TYR A 174 14.81 0.76 -5.27
C TYR A 174 14.61 0.52 -3.78
N LEU A 175 14.39 -0.71 -3.31
CA LEU A 175 14.09 -0.97 -1.90
C LEU A 175 15.29 -0.72 -0.98
N CYS A 176 16.50 -1.05 -1.43
CA CYS A 176 17.72 -0.94 -0.63
C CYS A 176 18.32 0.47 -0.67
N ARG A 177 18.24 1.16 -1.82
CA ARG A 177 19.01 2.41 -2.03
C ARG A 177 18.17 3.69 -1.99
N ARG A 178 16.86 3.60 -1.74
CA ARG A 178 16.00 4.81 -1.64
C ARG A 178 16.28 5.68 -0.42
N GLY A 179 17.02 5.15 0.57
CA GLY A 179 17.41 5.87 1.77
C GLY A 179 16.20 6.28 2.63
N PRO A 180 16.30 7.39 3.40
CA PRO A 180 15.33 7.74 4.45
C PRO A 180 13.97 8.21 3.93
N ALA A 181 13.82 8.38 2.61
CA ALA A 181 12.53 8.68 2.01
C ALA A 181 11.60 7.46 2.05
N LEU A 182 12.12 6.25 1.87
CA LEU A 182 11.33 5.01 1.96
C LEU A 182 11.09 4.66 3.42
N ARG A 183 9.86 4.89 3.89
CA ARG A 183 9.51 4.74 5.32
C ARG A 183 8.94 3.37 5.66
N ARG A 184 8.42 2.63 4.68
CA ARG A 184 7.79 1.33 4.91
C ARG A 184 7.72 0.48 3.65
N ILE A 185 7.82 -0.83 3.82
CA ILE A 185 7.55 -1.83 2.79
C ILE A 185 6.30 -2.62 3.22
N LEU A 186 5.25 -2.59 2.39
CA LEU A 186 4.04 -3.38 2.57
C LEU A 186 4.19 -4.68 1.76
N LEU A 187 4.36 -5.79 2.46
CA LEU A 187 4.43 -7.13 1.89
C LEU A 187 3.02 -7.73 1.81
N LEU A 188 2.44 -7.71 0.60
CA LEU A 188 1.08 -8.17 0.35
C LEU A 188 1.04 -9.69 0.09
N LEU A 189 0.20 -10.37 0.85
CA LEU A 189 -0.07 -11.80 0.73
C LEU A 189 -1.54 -12.03 0.38
N ASP A 190 -1.82 -12.95 -0.55
CA ASP A 190 -3.19 -13.39 -0.83
C ASP A 190 -3.72 -14.19 0.36
N GLY A 191 -4.73 -13.65 1.05
CA GLY A 191 -5.27 -14.21 2.30
C GLY A 191 -5.84 -15.63 2.16
N ARG A 192 -6.15 -16.08 0.94
CA ARG A 192 -6.58 -17.46 0.67
C ARG A 192 -5.44 -18.48 0.85
N HIS A 193 -4.20 -18.02 0.68
CA HIS A 193 -3.03 -18.89 0.66
C HIS A 193 -2.02 -18.54 1.76
N GLY A 194 -2.06 -17.32 2.29
CA GLY A 194 -1.04 -16.81 3.18
C GLY A 194 0.34 -16.72 2.50
N ILE A 195 1.37 -16.89 3.31
CA ILE A 195 2.77 -16.86 2.87
C ILE A 195 3.10 -18.11 2.04
N LYS A 196 3.95 -17.93 1.02
CA LYS A 196 4.48 -18.98 0.15
C LYS A 196 6.00 -18.88 0.06
N ARG A 197 6.63 -19.93 -0.47
CA ARG A 197 8.08 -19.99 -0.69
C ARG A 197 8.64 -18.78 -1.44
N ALA A 198 7.97 -18.35 -2.52
CA ALA A 198 8.39 -17.16 -3.28
C ALA A 198 8.38 -15.86 -2.46
N ASP A 199 7.53 -15.75 -1.43
CA ASP A 199 7.51 -14.59 -0.51
C ASP A 199 8.75 -14.64 0.41
N LEU A 200 9.11 -15.83 0.90
CA LEU A 200 10.31 -16.06 1.72
C LEU A 200 11.61 -15.85 0.92
N ASP A 201 11.67 -16.38 -0.31
CA ASP A 201 12.82 -16.18 -1.20
C ASP A 201 13.02 -14.70 -1.53
N PHE A 202 11.93 -13.95 -1.73
CA PHE A 202 12.00 -12.50 -1.94
C PHE A 202 12.60 -11.79 -0.72
N VAL A 203 12.16 -12.12 0.49
CA VAL A 203 12.70 -11.53 1.73
C VAL A 203 14.16 -11.95 1.95
N ALA A 204 14.53 -13.18 1.61
CA ALA A 204 15.92 -13.63 1.67
C ALA A 204 16.81 -12.82 0.72
N MET A 205 16.41 -12.67 -0.55
CA MET A 205 17.13 -11.84 -1.53
C MET A 205 17.25 -10.38 -1.07
N LEU A 206 16.18 -9.82 -0.50
CA LEU A 206 16.20 -8.46 0.04
C LEU A 206 17.19 -8.31 1.20
N GLN A 207 17.27 -9.29 2.09
CA GLN A 207 18.25 -9.29 3.18
C GLN A 207 19.68 -9.51 2.70
N ASP A 208 19.88 -10.28 1.63
CA ASP A 208 21.21 -10.54 1.06
C ASP A 208 21.76 -9.33 0.29
N GLU A 209 20.89 -8.57 -0.41
CA GLU A 209 21.29 -7.34 -1.09
C GLU A 209 21.62 -6.21 -0.09
N MET A 210 20.96 -6.22 1.07
CA MET A 210 21.26 -5.26 2.14
C MET A 210 22.59 -5.62 2.78
N GLY A 211 23.60 -4.75 2.60
CA GLY A 211 24.91 -4.92 3.20
C GLY A 211 24.87 -4.97 4.72
N ALA A 212 25.93 -5.54 5.31
CA ALA A 212 26.08 -5.61 6.76
C ALA A 212 26.06 -4.20 7.39
N GLY A 213 25.08 -3.94 8.27
CA GLY A 213 24.94 -2.67 8.98
C GLY A 213 23.84 -1.74 8.45
N GLU A 214 23.26 -2.02 7.28
CA GLU A 214 22.11 -1.29 6.78
C GLU A 214 20.80 -1.92 7.28
N THR A 215 19.84 -1.08 7.68
CA THR A 215 18.54 -1.56 8.18
C THR A 215 17.47 -1.29 7.14
N LEU A 216 16.72 -2.34 6.78
CA LEU A 216 15.56 -2.20 5.90
C LEU A 216 14.51 -1.29 6.53
N PRO A 217 13.78 -0.51 5.72
CA PRO A 217 12.56 0.12 6.18
C PRO A 217 11.63 -0.92 6.81
N PRO A 218 10.83 -0.56 7.83
CA PRO A 218 9.88 -1.46 8.45
C PRO A 218 9.05 -2.24 7.44
N LEU A 219 9.04 -3.58 7.57
CA LEU A 219 8.27 -4.46 6.70
C LEU A 219 6.96 -4.82 7.40
N GLN A 220 5.83 -4.49 6.78
CA GLN A 220 4.50 -4.76 7.29
C GLN A 220 3.78 -5.76 6.40
N LEU A 221 3.30 -6.85 7.01
CA LEU A 221 2.46 -7.83 6.33
C LEU A 221 1.05 -7.28 6.09
N VAL A 222 0.54 -7.47 4.87
CA VAL A 222 -0.83 -7.11 4.50
C VAL A 222 -1.50 -8.31 3.84
N LEU A 223 -2.48 -8.92 4.50
CA LEU A 223 -3.29 -9.97 3.87
C LEU A 223 -4.43 -9.33 3.07
N THR A 224 -4.48 -9.64 1.78
CA THR A 224 -5.51 -9.16 0.85
C THR A 224 -6.56 -10.24 0.57
N LYS A 225 -7.67 -9.86 -0.08
CA LYS A 225 -8.74 -10.78 -0.50
C LYS A 225 -9.37 -11.58 0.64
N CYS A 226 -9.41 -10.97 1.83
CA CYS A 226 -9.99 -11.56 3.03
C CYS A 226 -11.49 -11.85 2.87
N ASP A 227 -12.17 -11.17 1.93
CA ASP A 227 -13.57 -11.43 1.56
C ASP A 227 -13.82 -12.83 0.96
N LEU A 228 -12.75 -13.49 0.50
CA LEU A 228 -12.78 -14.82 -0.11
C LEU A 228 -12.49 -15.96 0.86
N VAL A 229 -12.23 -15.66 2.14
CA VAL A 229 -11.69 -16.62 3.10
C VAL A 229 -12.59 -16.69 4.32
N ARG A 230 -12.81 -17.90 4.86
CA ARG A 230 -13.50 -18.06 6.14
C ARG A 230 -12.63 -17.49 7.25
N GLN A 231 -13.24 -16.91 8.29
CA GLN A 231 -12.50 -16.23 9.36
C GLN A 231 -11.47 -17.15 10.05
N GLU A 232 -11.82 -18.42 10.26
CA GLU A 232 -10.93 -19.43 10.85
C GLU A 232 -9.68 -19.69 9.99
N ASP A 233 -9.87 -19.87 8.68
CA ASP A 233 -8.78 -20.10 7.73
C ASP A 233 -7.91 -18.85 7.60
N LEU A 234 -8.51 -17.66 7.62
CA LEU A 234 -7.80 -16.40 7.61
C LEU A 234 -6.92 -16.26 8.86
N ALA A 235 -7.46 -16.52 10.05
CA ALA A 235 -6.70 -16.48 11.30
C ALA A 235 -5.53 -17.47 11.30
N ARG A 236 -5.74 -18.68 10.75
CA ARG A 236 -4.69 -19.68 10.55
C ARG A 236 -3.59 -19.16 9.61
N ASN A 237 -3.99 -18.58 8.48
CA ASN A 237 -3.06 -18.02 7.50
C ASN A 237 -2.27 -16.83 8.07
N VAL A 238 -2.90 -15.94 8.85
CA VAL A 238 -2.21 -14.84 9.55
C VAL A 238 -1.12 -15.38 10.46
N ARG A 239 -1.46 -16.31 11.36
CA ARG A 239 -0.51 -16.89 12.32
C ARG A 239 0.65 -17.61 11.63
N LYS A 240 0.33 -18.38 10.57
CA LYS A 240 1.34 -19.06 9.75
C LYS A 240 2.28 -18.04 9.10
N SER A 241 1.74 -17.01 8.45
CA SER A 241 2.49 -15.95 7.79
C SER A 241 3.41 -15.19 8.74
N GLN A 242 2.90 -14.82 9.92
CA GLN A 242 3.70 -14.13 10.94
C GLN A 242 4.87 -14.99 11.42
N ARG A 243 4.62 -16.27 11.70
CA ARG A 243 5.67 -17.19 12.17
C ARG A 243 6.74 -17.41 11.10
N GLU A 244 6.36 -17.81 9.89
CA GLU A 244 7.33 -18.12 8.83
C GLU A 244 8.12 -16.89 8.39
N LEU A 245 7.50 -15.71 8.33
CA LEU A 245 8.22 -14.47 8.06
C LEU A 245 9.18 -14.13 9.22
N GLY A 246 8.73 -14.27 10.47
CA GLY A 246 9.57 -14.00 11.64
C GLY A 246 10.78 -14.94 11.72
N GLU A 247 10.63 -16.20 11.33
CA GLU A 247 11.74 -17.17 11.22
C GLU A 247 12.70 -16.83 10.06
N ALA A 248 12.19 -16.30 8.96
CA ALA A 248 12.98 -15.98 7.77
C ALA A 248 13.72 -14.63 7.84
N LEU A 249 13.19 -13.68 8.60
CA LEU A 249 13.91 -12.46 8.97
C LEU A 249 15.03 -12.87 9.94
N ARG A 250 16.27 -12.84 9.45
CA ARG A 250 17.43 -13.43 10.13
C ARG A 250 17.55 -12.90 11.56
N ARG A 251 17.92 -13.84 12.44
CA ARG A 251 18.25 -13.70 13.86
C ARG A 251 19.23 -12.55 14.19
N GLU A 252 18.73 -11.32 14.25
CA GLU A 252 19.19 -10.30 15.20
C GLU A 252 17.95 -9.73 15.90
N LEU A 253 17.60 -10.34 17.03
CA LEU A 253 16.49 -9.98 17.93
C LEU A 253 16.49 -8.49 18.36
N GLY A 254 17.54 -7.71 18.07
CA GLY A 254 17.64 -6.29 18.38
C GLY A 254 17.25 -5.31 17.27
N ARG A 255 16.92 -5.78 16.05
CA ARG A 255 16.69 -4.91 14.87
C ARG A 255 15.36 -5.10 14.16
N LEU A 256 14.47 -5.95 14.68
CA LEU A 256 13.16 -6.10 14.08
C LEU A 256 12.32 -4.82 14.31
N PRO A 257 11.72 -4.23 13.26
CA PRO A 257 10.69 -3.23 13.44
C PRO A 257 9.53 -3.84 14.24
N PRO A 258 8.87 -3.08 15.13
CA PRO A 258 7.71 -3.58 15.85
C PRO A 258 6.66 -4.02 14.83
N MET A 259 6.32 -5.31 14.87
CA MET A 259 5.15 -5.81 14.14
C MET A 259 3.91 -5.33 14.88
N LEU A 260 3.20 -4.37 14.29
CA LEU A 260 1.89 -3.88 14.70
C LEU A 260 0.78 -4.71 14.04
#